data_AF-A0A8J7HCJ2-F1
#
_entry.id   AF-A0A8J7HCJ2-F1
#
_cell.length_a   1.000
_cell.length_b   1.000
_cell.length_c   1.000
_cell.angle_alpha   90.00
_cell.angle_beta   90.00
_cell.angle_gamma   90.00
#
_symmetry.space_group_name_H-M   'P 1'
#
loop_
_entity.id
_entity.type
_entity.pdbx_description
1 polymer ?
#
loop_
_entity_poly.entity_id
_entity_poly.type
_entity_poly.pdbx_seq_one_letter_code
_entity_poly.pdbx_strand_id
1 'polypeptide(L)' 'MAGVTKVKIEESAEELRELLKKQKTALGKERIQALYLLKIGQVRTIQDLAVVLGRGSATVQRWFKAYTELG' A
#
# COMPACT_ATOMS: atom_id res chain seq x y z
N MET A 1 0.51 15.78 10.84
CA MET A 1 -0.79 16.11 10.21
C MET A 1 -0.75 15.62 8.77
N ALA A 2 -1.89 15.12 8.29
CA ALA A 2 -2.09 14.21 7.16
C ALA A 2 -1.12 14.40 5.97
N GLY A 3 -0.01 13.68 5.99
CA GLY A 3 0.83 13.49 4.82
C GLY A 3 0.08 12.59 3.87
N VAL A 4 -0.75 13.17 3.01
CA VAL A 4 -1.23 12.53 1.79
C VAL A 4 0.04 12.09 1.06
N THR A 5 0.36 10.80 1.19
CA THR A 5 1.52 10.21 0.56
C THR A 5 1.35 10.39 -0.93
N LYS A 6 2.09 11.35 -1.51
CA LYS A 6 2.35 11.46 -2.95
C LYS A 6 3.21 10.27 -3.39
N VAL A 7 2.79 9.05 -3.05
CA VAL A 7 3.41 7.84 -3.58
C VAL A 7 2.96 7.79 -5.03
N LYS A 8 3.86 8.14 -5.94
CA LYS A 8 3.68 7.87 -7.36
C LYS A 8 3.79 6.36 -7.53
N ILE A 9 2.66 5.69 -7.41
CA ILE A 9 2.57 4.27 -7.77
C ILE A 9 2.59 4.24 -9.30
N GLU A 10 3.75 3.95 -9.88
CA GLU A 10 3.89 3.81 -11.33
C GLU A 10 3.23 2.52 -11.82
N GLU A 11 3.26 1.48 -10.99
CA GLU A 11 2.65 0.18 -11.28
C GLU A 11 1.12 0.28 -11.48
N SER A 12 0.64 -0.48 -12.45
CA SER A 12 -0.78 -0.61 -12.74
C SER A 12 -1.48 -1.49 -11.72
N ALA A 13 -2.80 -1.34 -11.57
CA ALA A 13 -3.59 -2.17 -10.68
C ALA A 13 -3.43 -3.68 -11.01
N GLU A 14 -3.27 -4.01 -12.29
CA GLU A 14 -3.04 -5.38 -12.77
C GLU A 14 -1.68 -5.94 -12.36
N GLU A 15 -0.61 -5.14 -12.43
CA GLU A 15 0.74 -5.52 -12.00
C GLU A 15 0.78 -5.79 -10.49
N LEU A 16 0.16 -4.91 -9.70
CA LEU A 16 0.02 -5.11 -8.25
C LEU A 16 -0.77 -6.39 -7.94
N ARG A 17 -1.77 -6.70 -8.75
CA ARG A 17 -2.57 -7.92 -8.61
C ARG A 17 -1.78 -9.18 -8.96
N GLU A 18 -0.89 -9.11 -9.95
CA GLU A 18 0.06 -10.19 -10.21
C GLU A 18 1.08 -10.35 -9.10
N LEU A 19 1.64 -9.25 -8.59
CA LEU A 19 2.61 -9.29 -7.50
C LEU A 19 1.98 -9.84 -6.20
N LEU A 20 0.70 -9.55 -5.96
CA LEU A 20 -0.09 -10.18 -4.88
C LEU A 20 -0.16 -11.70 -5.02
N LYS A 21 -0.35 -12.22 -6.24
CA LYS A 21 -0.35 -13.66 -6.51
C LYS A 21 1.04 -14.28 -6.34
N LYS A 22 2.08 -13.55 -6.75
CA LYS A 22 3.49 -13.99 -6.65
C LYS A 22 4.00 -13.96 -5.21
N GLN A 23 3.45 -13.10 -4.35
CA GLN A 23 3.89 -13.00 -2.96
C GLN A 23 3.52 -14.23 -2.14
N LYS A 24 4.53 -14.82 -1.50
CA LYS A 24 4.37 -15.97 -0.60
C LYS A 24 4.20 -15.56 0.86
N THR A 25 4.65 -14.37 1.23
CA THR A 25 4.60 -13.89 2.62
C THR A 25 3.32 -13.10 2.89
N ALA A 26 2.69 -13.34 4.05
CA ALA A 26 1.49 -12.61 4.45
C ALA A 26 1.73 -11.10 4.52
N LEU A 27 2.87 -10.68 5.09
CA LEU A 27 3.25 -9.27 5.21
C LEU A 27 3.55 -8.63 3.85
N GLY A 28 4.12 -9.39 2.92
CA GLY A 28 4.29 -8.96 1.53
C GLY A 28 2.96 -8.76 0.81
N LYS A 29 2.00 -9.67 1.02
CA LYS A 29 0.64 -9.51 0.46
C LYS A 29 -0.05 -8.27 1.00
N GLU A 30 -0.02 -8.03 2.31
CA GLU A 30 -0.62 -6.85 2.93
C GLU A 30 -0.04 -5.54 2.37
N ARG A 31 1.28 -5.49 2.17
CA ARG A 31 1.96 -4.33 1.56
C ARG A 31 1.49 -4.03 0.14
N ILE A 32 1.39 -5.05 -0.70
CA ILE A 32 0.96 -4.86 -2.09
C ILE A 32 -0.53 -4.57 -2.16
N GLN A 33 -1.32 -5.16 -1.26
CA GLN A 33 -2.73 -4.84 -1.11
C GLN A 33 -2.94 -3.38 -0.71
N ALA A 34 -2.07 -2.83 0.16
CA ALA A 34 -2.07 -1.40 0.50
C ALA A 34 -1.86 -0.52 -0.75
N LEU A 35 -0.86 -0.83 -1.57
CA LEU A 35 -0.58 -0.11 -2.80
C LEU A 35 -1.75 -0.24 -3.79
N TYR A 36 -2.29 -1.45 -3.94
CA TYR A 36 -3.42 -1.73 -4.83
C TYR A 36 -4.66 -0.93 -4.46
N LEU A 37 -5.05 -0.94 -3.19
CA LEU A 37 -6.22 -0.22 -2.67
C LEU A 37 -6.10 1.30 -2.85
N LEU A 38 -4.89 1.85 -2.70
CA LEU A 38 -4.60 3.25 -2.96
C LEU A 38 -4.68 3.57 -4.47
N LYS A 39 -4.13 2.68 -5.32
CA LYS A 39 -4.12 2.85 -6.78
C LYS A 39 -5.52 2.85 -7.38
N ILE A 40 -6.39 1.94 -6.95
CA ILE A 40 -7.79 1.88 -7.43
C ILE A 40 -8.68 2.97 -6.83
N GLY A 41 -8.15 3.80 -5.92
CA GLY A 41 -8.89 4.88 -5.27
C GLY A 41 -9.97 4.41 -4.28
N GLN A 42 -9.98 3.13 -3.92
CA GLN A 42 -10.92 2.57 -2.94
C GLN A 42 -10.66 3.15 -1.54
N VAL A 43 -9.43 3.60 -1.30
CA VAL A 43 -9.05 4.20 -0.02
C VAL A 43 -8.35 5.52 -0.27
N ARG A 44 -8.78 6.57 0.43
CA ARG A 44 -8.26 7.93 0.26
C ARG A 44 -7.18 8.29 1.27
N THR A 45 -7.13 7.59 2.41
CA THR A 45 -6.19 7.90 3.50
C THR A 45 -5.45 6.66 3.99
N ILE A 46 -4.24 6.88 4.53
CA ILE A 46 -3.45 5.82 5.19
C ILE A 46 -4.21 5.24 6.40
N GLN A 47 -5.04 6.05 7.07
CA GLN A 47 -5.80 5.64 8.24
C GLN A 47 -6.91 4.67 7.88
N ASP A 48 -7.72 4.98 6.87
CA ASP A 48 -8.72 4.05 6.34
C ASP A 48 -8.06 2.76 5.87
N LEU A 49 -6.90 2.87 5.24
CA LEU A 49 -6.18 1.72 4.73
C LEU A 49 -5.64 0.83 5.86
N ALA A 50 -5.20 1.44 6.94
CA ALA A 50 -4.78 0.76 8.16
C ALA A 50 -5.96 0.01 8.81
N VAL A 51 -7.14 0.61 8.85
CA VAL A 51 -8.37 -0.05 9.34
C VAL A 51 -8.75 -1.23 8.45
N VAL A 52 -8.73 -1.06 7.11
CA VAL A 52 -9.06 -2.13 6.15
C VAL A 52 -8.09 -3.31 6.26
N LEU A 53 -6.80 -3.04 6.49
CA LEU A 53 -5.78 -4.08 6.66
C LEU A 53 -5.67 -4.62 8.10
N GLY A 54 -6.38 -4.05 9.08
CA GLY A 54 -6.25 -4.41 10.48
C GLY A 54 -4.84 -4.15 11.05
N ARG A 55 -4.13 -3.16 10.50
CA ARG A 55 -2.75 -2.80 10.89
C ARG A 55 -2.70 -1.40 11.48
N GLY A 56 -1.64 -1.10 12.22
CA GLY A 56 -1.37 0.26 12.69
C GLY A 56 -1.08 1.21 11.52
N SER A 57 -1.63 2.41 11.55
CA SER A 57 -1.41 3.46 10.55
C SER A 57 0.08 3.83 10.39
N ALA A 58 0.84 3.80 11.49
CA ALA A 58 2.30 3.98 11.46
C ALA A 58 3.02 2.88 10.65
N THR A 59 2.54 1.63 10.72
CA THR A 59 3.11 0.50 9.97
C THR A 59 2.89 0.68 8.48
N VAL A 60 1.67 1.05 8.10
CA VAL A 60 1.30 1.32 6.70
C VAL A 60 2.09 2.52 6.17
N GLN A 61 2.18 3.60 6.94
CA GLN A 61 2.99 4.77 6.57
C GLN A 61 4.47 4.40 6.36
N ARG A 62 5.04 3.53 7.21
CA ARG A 62 6.41 3.04 7.05
C ARG A 62 6.60 2.24 5.76
N TRP A 63 5.60 1.45 5.35
CA TRP A 63 5.64 0.72 4.09
C TRP A 63 5.67 1.66 2.89
N PHE A 64 4.80 2.68 2.87
CA PHE A 64 4.80 3.68 1.82
C PHE A 64 6.09 4.50 1.77
N LYS A 65 6.65 4.86 2.93
CA LYS A 65 7.95 5.56 3.00
C LYS A 65 9.07 4.70 2.43
N ALA A 66 9.15 3.43 2.84
CA ALA A 66 10.14 2.48 2.32
C ALA A 66 9.99 2.28 0.81
N TYR A 67 8.76 2.17 0.31
CA TYR A 67 8.51 2.06 -1.13
C TYR A 67 8.94 3.32 -1.89
N THR A 68 8.72 4.52 -1.32
CA THR A 68 9.13 5.80 -1.95
C THR A 68 10.65 6.02 -1.90
N GLU A 69 11.32 5.56 -0.84
CA GLU A 69 12.78 5.68 -0.69
C GLU A 69 13.56 4.65 -1.51
N LEU A 70 12.94 3.52 -1.86
CA LEU A 70 13.55 2.45 -2.66
C LEU A 70 13.24 2.56 -4.17
N GLY A 71 12.44 3.55 -4.56
CA GLY A 71 12.04 3.84 -5.94
C GLY A 71 13.05 4.70 -6.68
#